data_AF-A0A9E1T3T6-F1
#
_entry.id   AF-A0A9E1T3T6-F1
#
_cell.length_a   1.000
_cell.length_b   1.000
_cell.length_c   1.000
_cell.angle_alpha   90.00
_cell.angle_beta   90.00
_cell.angle_gamma   90.00
#
_symmetry.space_group_name_H-M   'P 1'
#
loop_
_entity.id
_entity.type
_entity.pdbx_description
1 polymer ?
#
loop_
_entity_poly.entity_id
_entity_poly.type
_entity_poly.pdbx_seq_one_letter_code
_entity_poly.pdbx_strand_id
1 'polypeptide(L)'
;LNLDLPERKIVLSDEGVVTSVAFRDRFDAHKLVEEFMVMANVCAAETLEQKQRPFLYRVHEEPSQEKLEALRETADSVGLQLAKGQVLKTMHLNKLLNAAAGTEDAEVINMTVLRSMTQAYYGTENMGHFGLNLRRYAHFTSPIRRYADLVVHRALITAHGWGDDGSQPEDTDQMQDTAEWISQTERRSMLAERDTVDRYLAAFLAERVGNEFTGRVSGIAKFGMFVKLDESGADGMIPLSSLGREYWVYNHEAKSLTGDRSGRVISVGMLATVRLAEAAPLTGGLLLELLDVGGKLMPKSDCGKRSKIKHKGRSVVKGRRRRKG
;
A
#
# COMPACT_ATOMS: atom_id res chain seq x y z
N LEU A 1 -12.78 -8.58 -8.80
CA LEU A 1 -11.80 -7.80 -9.57
C LEU A 1 -10.53 -8.64 -9.61
N ASN A 2 -9.96 -8.89 -10.78
CA ASN A 2 -8.81 -9.80 -10.89
C ASN A 2 -7.54 -8.98 -10.99
N LEU A 3 -6.92 -8.72 -9.84
CA LEU A 3 -5.60 -8.09 -9.76
C LEU A 3 -4.65 -9.14 -9.22
N ASP A 4 -3.70 -9.56 -10.07
CA ASP A 4 -2.63 -10.45 -9.66
C ASP A 4 -1.44 -9.59 -9.23
N LEU A 5 -1.32 -9.38 -7.92
CA LEU A 5 -0.19 -8.67 -7.34
C LEU A 5 0.71 -9.70 -6.67
N PRO A 6 2.00 -9.74 -7.02
CA PRO A 6 2.93 -10.67 -6.40
C PRO A 6 3.09 -10.31 -4.91
N GLU A 7 2.67 -11.21 -4.03
CA GLU A 7 2.94 -11.12 -2.59
C GLU A 7 4.38 -11.54 -2.32
N ARG A 8 5.08 -10.80 -1.45
CA ARG A 8 6.45 -11.13 -1.04
C ARG A 8 6.45 -11.74 0.35
N LYS A 9 7.29 -12.76 0.53
CA LYS A 9 7.55 -13.45 1.79
C LYS A 9 8.98 -13.15 2.22
N ILE A 10 9.11 -12.54 3.40
CA ILE A 10 10.41 -12.39 4.08
C ILE A 10 10.72 -13.71 4.76
N VAL A 11 11.88 -14.28 4.46
CA VAL A 11 12.41 -15.47 5.12
C VAL A 11 13.40 -15.02 6.18
N LEU A 12 13.15 -15.44 7.41
CA LEU A 12 14.00 -15.16 8.57
C LEU A 12 14.77 -16.43 8.95
N SER A 13 15.99 -16.25 9.42
CA SER A 13 16.77 -17.25 10.16
C SER A 13 16.22 -17.42 11.58
N ASP A 14 16.69 -18.46 12.28
CA ASP A 14 16.31 -18.72 13.68
C ASP A 14 16.73 -17.57 14.61
N GLU A 15 17.77 -16.82 14.24
CA GLU A 15 18.25 -15.63 14.94
C GLU A 15 17.44 -14.35 14.60
N GLY A 16 16.42 -14.45 13.73
CA GLY A 16 15.57 -13.32 13.33
C GLY A 16 16.17 -12.42 12.26
N VAL A 17 17.26 -12.84 11.60
CA VAL A 17 17.90 -12.10 10.50
C VAL A 17 17.27 -12.48 9.17
N VAL A 18 17.01 -11.50 8.30
CA VAL A 18 16.46 -11.72 6.96
C VAL A 18 17.47 -12.45 6.07
N THR A 19 17.12 -13.63 5.60
CA THR A 19 17.97 -14.43 4.70
C THR A 19 17.64 -14.17 3.23
N SER A 20 16.36 -14.00 2.91
CA SER A 20 15.90 -13.77 1.54
C SER A 20 14.51 -13.15 1.50
N VAL A 21 14.21 -12.45 0.41
CA VAL A 21 12.87 -12.00 0.05
C VAL A 21 12.45 -12.79 -1.18
N ALA A 22 11.40 -13.61 -1.05
CA ALA A 22 10.90 -14.45 -2.13
C ALA A 22 9.47 -14.06 -2.50
N PHE A 23 9.05 -14.32 -3.72
CA PHE A 23 7.64 -14.23 -4.08
C PHE A 23 6.88 -15.44 -3.52
N ARG A 24 5.66 -15.20 -3.06
CA ARG A 24 4.78 -16.26 -2.58
C ARG A 24 4.03 -16.86 -3.75
N ASP A 25 4.22 -18.17 -3.95
CA ASP A 25 3.47 -18.89 -4.97
C ASP A 25 1.98 -18.98 -4.60
N ARG A 26 1.11 -18.67 -5.57
CA ARG A 26 -0.33 -18.81 -5.44
C ARG A 26 -0.85 -20.00 -6.25
N PHE A 27 -0.90 -21.16 -5.60
CA PHE A 27 -1.42 -22.39 -6.19
C PHE A 27 -2.94 -22.39 -6.33
N ASP A 28 -3.47 -23.24 -7.22
CA ASP A 28 -4.91 -23.40 -7.43
C ASP A 28 -5.64 -23.92 -6.19
N ALA A 29 -4.95 -24.67 -5.32
CA ALA A 29 -5.48 -25.07 -4.01
C ALA A 29 -5.81 -23.85 -3.13
N HIS A 30 -4.99 -22.80 -3.14
CA HIS A 30 -5.28 -21.57 -2.40
C HIS A 30 -6.52 -20.88 -2.96
N LYS A 31 -6.61 -20.75 -4.29
CA LYS A 31 -7.78 -20.14 -4.96
C LYS A 31 -9.06 -20.92 -4.65
N LEU A 32 -9.01 -22.25 -4.66
CA LEU A 32 -10.16 -23.09 -4.33
C LEU A 32 -10.68 -22.83 -2.91
N VAL A 33 -9.76 -22.77 -1.93
CA VAL A 33 -10.13 -22.47 -0.54
C VAL A 33 -10.71 -21.06 -0.42
N GLU A 34 -10.12 -20.07 -1.09
CA GLU A 34 -10.64 -18.70 -1.14
C GLU A 34 -12.08 -18.65 -1.66
N GLU A 35 -12.39 -19.35 -2.75
CA GLU A 35 -13.75 -19.41 -3.31
C GLU A 35 -14.75 -20.08 -2.35
N PHE A 36 -14.37 -21.18 -1.69
CA PHE A 36 -15.22 -21.79 -0.65
C PHE A 36 -15.47 -20.83 0.51
N MET A 37 -14.45 -20.09 0.93
CA MET A 37 -14.61 -19.10 1.99
C MET A 37 -15.54 -17.95 1.58
N VAL A 38 -15.42 -17.47 0.33
CA VAL A 38 -16.30 -16.42 -0.20
C VAL A 38 -17.75 -16.90 -0.24
N MET A 39 -18.01 -18.13 -0.71
CA MET A 39 -19.37 -18.68 -0.72
C MET A 39 -19.95 -18.82 0.69
N ALA A 40 -19.17 -19.31 1.66
CA ALA A 40 -19.62 -19.41 3.05
C ALA A 40 -19.94 -18.03 3.66
N ASN A 41 -19.10 -17.04 3.39
CA ASN A 41 -19.29 -15.65 3.81
C ASN A 41 -20.57 -15.02 3.23
N VAL A 42 -20.86 -15.26 1.94
CA VAL A 42 -22.11 -14.83 1.30
C VAL A 42 -23.31 -15.53 1.92
N CYS A 43 -23.24 -16.84 2.12
CA CYS A 43 -24.31 -17.63 2.72
C CYS A 43 -24.65 -17.15 4.13
N ALA A 44 -23.65 -16.85 4.95
CA ALA A 44 -23.86 -16.28 6.29
C ALA A 44 -24.60 -14.93 6.23
N ALA A 45 -24.17 -14.03 5.35
CA ALA A 45 -24.81 -12.72 5.18
C ALA A 45 -26.26 -12.85 4.68
N GLU A 46 -26.51 -13.69 3.68
CA GLU A 46 -27.86 -13.96 3.16
C GLU A 46 -28.78 -14.55 4.23
N THR A 47 -28.27 -15.48 5.03
CA THR A 47 -29.03 -16.14 6.10
C THR A 47 -29.47 -15.14 7.17
N LEU A 48 -28.56 -14.25 7.58
CA LEU A 48 -28.86 -13.24 8.60
C LEU A 48 -29.79 -12.13 8.08
N GLU A 49 -29.63 -11.71 6.83
CA GLU A 49 -30.58 -10.78 6.18
C GLU A 49 -32.00 -11.37 6.13
N GLN A 50 -32.14 -12.63 5.70
CA GLN A 50 -33.44 -13.31 5.63
C GLN A 50 -34.11 -13.44 7.00
N LYS A 51 -33.32 -13.64 8.05
CA LYS A 51 -33.79 -13.71 9.43
C LYS A 51 -33.89 -12.36 10.13
N GLN A 52 -33.65 -11.26 9.41
CA GLN A 52 -33.71 -9.88 9.91
C GLN A 52 -32.90 -9.68 11.19
N ARG A 53 -31.74 -10.33 11.27
CA ARG A 53 -30.83 -10.16 12.41
C ARG A 53 -29.81 -9.06 12.10
N PRO A 54 -29.53 -8.16 13.05
CA PRO A 54 -28.40 -7.24 12.94
C PRO A 54 -27.06 -8.00 12.90
N PHE A 55 -26.16 -7.59 12.03
CA PHE A 55 -24.78 -8.10 11.95
C PHE A 55 -23.88 -7.09 11.23
N LEU A 56 -22.58 -7.38 11.20
CA LEU A 56 -21.59 -6.55 10.51
C LEU A 56 -21.37 -7.03 9.07
N TYR A 57 -21.61 -6.13 8.12
CA TYR A 57 -21.18 -6.29 6.73
C TYR A 57 -19.70 -5.97 6.59
N ARG A 58 -19.04 -6.67 5.67
CA ARG A 58 -17.75 -6.25 5.13
C ARG A 58 -18.03 -5.44 3.87
N VAL A 59 -18.04 -4.13 4.05
CA VAL A 59 -18.40 -3.15 3.02
C VAL A 59 -17.17 -2.78 2.20
N HIS A 60 -17.36 -2.62 0.89
CA HIS A 60 -16.39 -1.99 0.01
C HIS A 60 -17.15 -1.20 -1.05
N GLU A 61 -17.22 0.11 -0.86
CA GLU A 61 -18.01 1.01 -1.71
C GLU A 61 -17.43 1.18 -3.10
N GLU A 62 -18.23 1.77 -3.99
CA GLU A 62 -17.76 2.20 -5.31
C GLU A 62 -16.73 3.33 -5.16
N PRO A 63 -15.73 3.41 -6.06
CA PRO A 63 -14.87 4.57 -6.18
C PRO A 63 -15.64 5.88 -6.35
N SER A 64 -15.13 6.98 -5.79
CA SER A 64 -15.69 8.31 -6.04
C SER A 64 -15.55 8.73 -7.51
N GLN A 65 -16.44 9.61 -7.99
CA GLN A 65 -16.41 10.11 -9.38
C GLN A 65 -15.05 10.71 -9.74
N GLU A 66 -14.45 11.50 -8.85
CA GLU A 66 -13.11 12.09 -9.03
C GLU A 66 -12.05 11.02 -9.27
N LYS A 67 -12.03 9.94 -8.48
CA LYS A 67 -11.09 8.83 -8.65
C LYS A 67 -11.32 8.08 -9.96
N LEU A 68 -12.57 7.99 -10.42
CA LEU A 68 -12.91 7.37 -11.71
C LEU A 68 -12.52 8.24 -12.90
N GLU A 69 -12.65 9.56 -12.78
CA GLU A 69 -12.19 10.50 -13.80
C GLU A 69 -10.67 10.43 -13.97
N ALA A 70 -9.92 10.43 -12.87
CA ALA A 70 -8.47 10.24 -12.91
C ALA A 70 -8.06 8.88 -13.54
N LEU A 71 -8.81 7.80 -13.26
CA LEU A 71 -8.59 6.50 -13.90
C LEU A 71 -8.88 6.57 -15.41
N ARG A 72 -9.94 7.26 -15.84
CA ARG A 72 -10.29 7.45 -17.26
C ARG A 72 -9.20 8.23 -17.99
N GLU A 73 -8.73 9.34 -17.41
CA GLU A 73 -7.66 10.14 -18.00
C GLU A 73 -6.37 9.31 -18.18
N THR A 74 -6.03 8.51 -17.18
CA THR A 74 -4.87 7.61 -17.27
C THR A 74 -5.07 6.56 -18.36
N ALA A 75 -6.24 5.93 -18.44
CA ALA A 75 -6.57 4.98 -19.50
C ALA A 75 -6.48 5.63 -20.90
N ASP A 76 -7.09 6.81 -21.07
CA ASP A 76 -7.10 7.55 -22.33
C ASP A 76 -5.67 7.92 -22.77
N SER A 77 -4.78 8.24 -21.82
CA SER A 77 -3.39 8.60 -22.12
C SER A 77 -2.56 7.46 -22.72
N VAL A 78 -2.96 6.21 -22.46
CA VAL A 78 -2.32 5.00 -23.01
C VAL A 78 -3.15 4.37 -24.14
N GLY A 79 -4.13 5.11 -24.67
CA GLY A 79 -4.99 4.66 -25.77
C GLY A 79 -6.06 3.64 -25.38
N LEU A 80 -6.29 3.41 -24.09
CA LEU A 80 -7.37 2.57 -23.57
C LEU A 80 -8.58 3.44 -23.22
N GLN A 81 -9.79 2.87 -23.30
CA GLN A 81 -11.01 3.63 -23.00
C GLN A 81 -11.82 2.98 -21.88
N LEU A 82 -12.22 3.81 -20.92
CA LEU A 82 -13.20 3.46 -19.90
C LEU A 82 -14.45 4.33 -20.09
N ALA A 83 -15.52 3.73 -20.63
CA ALA A 83 -16.71 4.45 -21.08
C ALA A 83 -17.29 5.41 -20.01
N LYS A 84 -17.63 6.64 -20.44
CA LYS A 84 -18.31 7.65 -19.61
C LYS A 84 -19.83 7.37 -19.61
N GLY A 85 -20.47 7.50 -18.45
CA GLY A 85 -21.94 7.47 -18.31
C GLY A 85 -22.59 6.10 -18.01
N GLN A 86 -21.83 5.00 -17.98
CA GLN A 86 -22.35 3.72 -17.47
C GLN A 86 -22.14 3.63 -15.96
N VAL A 87 -23.10 3.03 -15.24
CA VAL A 87 -22.88 2.60 -13.85
C VAL A 87 -21.65 1.67 -13.86
N LEU A 88 -20.60 2.07 -13.16
CA LEU A 88 -19.35 1.34 -13.18
C LEU A 88 -19.56 -0.04 -12.53
N LYS A 89 -19.13 -1.09 -13.24
CA LYS A 89 -19.11 -2.45 -12.70
C LYS A 89 -17.69 -2.96 -12.71
N THR A 90 -17.41 -3.91 -11.83
CA THR A 90 -16.12 -4.64 -11.79
C THR A 90 -15.74 -5.24 -13.14
N MET A 91 -16.71 -5.67 -13.95
CA MET A 91 -16.46 -6.17 -15.30
C MET A 91 -15.79 -5.12 -16.21
N HIS A 92 -16.14 -3.84 -16.08
CA HIS A 92 -15.52 -2.77 -16.88
C HIS A 92 -14.06 -2.58 -16.49
N LEU A 93 -13.75 -2.67 -15.19
CA LEU A 93 -12.39 -2.63 -14.70
C LEU A 93 -11.59 -3.87 -15.13
N ASN A 94 -12.16 -5.07 -15.04
CA ASN A 94 -11.52 -6.29 -15.55
C ASN A 94 -11.25 -6.20 -17.07
N LYS A 95 -12.15 -5.62 -17.86
CA LYS A 95 -11.92 -5.38 -19.29
C LYS A 95 -10.73 -4.45 -19.53
N LEU A 96 -10.63 -3.37 -18.76
CA LEU A 96 -9.50 -2.44 -18.82
C LEU A 96 -8.19 -3.13 -18.44
N LEU A 97 -8.18 -3.88 -17.34
CA LEU A 97 -7.00 -4.65 -16.88
C LEU A 97 -6.56 -5.68 -17.92
N ASN A 98 -7.49 -6.41 -18.53
CA ASN A 98 -7.20 -7.39 -19.58
C ASN A 98 -6.68 -6.72 -20.87
N ALA A 99 -7.18 -5.54 -21.22
CA ALA A 99 -6.71 -4.80 -22.39
C ALA A 99 -5.29 -4.23 -22.19
N ALA A 100 -4.94 -3.88 -20.95
CA ALA A 100 -3.59 -3.45 -20.58
C ALA A 100 -2.62 -4.63 -20.40
N ALA A 101 -3.12 -5.85 -20.20
CA ALA A 101 -2.27 -7.02 -19.94
C ALA A 101 -1.31 -7.29 -21.12
N GLY A 102 -0.01 -7.38 -20.82
CA GLY A 102 1.04 -7.63 -21.82
C GLY A 102 1.52 -6.38 -22.56
N THR A 103 0.98 -5.19 -22.28
CA THR A 103 1.53 -3.92 -22.77
C THR A 103 2.53 -3.34 -21.78
N GLU A 104 3.31 -2.35 -22.20
CA GLU A 104 4.24 -1.61 -21.34
C GLU A 104 3.49 -0.82 -20.23
N ASP A 105 2.20 -0.53 -20.45
CA ASP A 105 1.32 0.26 -19.58
C ASP A 105 0.54 -0.58 -18.56
N ALA A 106 0.64 -1.92 -18.61
CA ALA A 106 -0.09 -2.85 -17.74
C ALA A 106 -0.02 -2.45 -16.26
N GLU A 107 1.18 -2.08 -15.81
CA GLU A 107 1.45 -1.77 -14.42
C GLU A 107 0.88 -0.41 -14.00
N VAL A 108 0.97 0.60 -14.86
CA VAL A 108 0.38 1.93 -14.61
C VAL A 108 -1.13 1.81 -14.45
N ILE A 109 -1.77 1.02 -15.32
CA ILE A 109 -3.21 0.76 -15.26
C ILE A 109 -3.57 -0.03 -13.99
N ASN A 110 -2.86 -1.11 -13.67
CA ASN A 110 -3.08 -1.88 -12.44
C ASN A 110 -3.00 -1.00 -11.19
N MET A 111 -1.95 -0.17 -11.09
CA MET A 111 -1.75 0.73 -9.96
C MET A 111 -2.82 1.80 -9.86
N THR A 112 -3.28 2.33 -11.00
CA THR A 112 -4.31 3.38 -11.03
C THR A 112 -5.67 2.82 -10.65
N VAL A 113 -6.01 1.62 -11.15
CA VAL A 113 -7.23 0.89 -10.75
C VAL A 113 -7.21 0.66 -9.24
N LEU A 114 -6.13 0.11 -8.69
CA LEU A 114 -5.98 -0.13 -7.24
C LEU A 114 -6.20 1.14 -6.41
N ARG A 115 -5.62 2.26 -6.85
CA ARG A 115 -5.72 3.54 -6.15
C ARG A 115 -7.10 4.18 -6.25
N SER A 116 -7.83 3.88 -7.32
CA SER A 116 -9.22 4.33 -7.46
C SER A 116 -10.15 3.63 -6.49
N MET A 117 -9.81 2.42 -6.00
CA MET A 117 -10.63 1.69 -5.04
C MET A 117 -10.71 2.40 -3.68
N THR A 118 -11.81 2.15 -2.97
CA THR A 118 -11.99 2.53 -1.57
C THR A 118 -11.35 1.47 -0.67
N GLN A 119 -11.12 1.81 0.60
CA GLN A 119 -10.71 0.81 1.57
C GLN A 119 -11.96 0.10 2.10
N ALA A 120 -11.94 -1.24 2.16
CA ALA A 120 -13.02 -1.99 2.77
C ALA A 120 -13.05 -1.77 4.29
N TYR A 121 -14.25 -1.76 4.87
CA TYR A 121 -14.47 -1.52 6.29
C TYR A 121 -15.63 -2.39 6.82
N TYR A 122 -15.79 -2.44 8.14
CA TYR A 122 -16.95 -3.08 8.77
C TYR A 122 -18.04 -2.05 9.01
N GLY A 123 -19.27 -2.35 8.60
CA GLY A 123 -20.43 -1.46 8.74
C GLY A 123 -21.69 -2.24 9.13
N THR A 124 -22.65 -1.53 9.72
CA THR A 124 -23.96 -2.06 10.09
C THR A 124 -24.94 -2.03 8.91
N GLU A 125 -24.72 -1.13 7.95
CA GLU A 125 -25.51 -1.01 6.72
C GLU A 125 -24.86 -1.75 5.55
N ASN A 126 -25.70 -2.34 4.70
CA ASN A 126 -25.24 -3.02 3.50
C ASN A 126 -25.06 -2.04 2.34
N MET A 127 -23.81 -1.67 2.06
CA MET A 127 -23.43 -0.88 0.87
C MET A 127 -22.80 -1.74 -0.24
N GLY A 128 -22.88 -3.08 -0.10
CA GLY A 128 -22.28 -4.04 -1.01
C GLY A 128 -20.75 -4.14 -0.89
N HIS A 129 -20.18 -5.04 -1.71
CA HIS A 129 -18.73 -5.22 -1.80
C HIS A 129 -18.29 -5.12 -3.26
N PHE A 130 -18.01 -3.90 -3.71
CA PHE A 130 -17.65 -3.57 -5.08
C PHE A 130 -16.46 -4.39 -5.58
N GLY A 131 -15.36 -4.51 -4.83
CA GLY A 131 -14.17 -5.26 -5.28
C GLY A 131 -14.42 -6.74 -5.63
N LEU A 132 -15.36 -7.38 -4.94
CA LEU A 132 -15.77 -8.78 -5.14
C LEU A 132 -17.00 -8.91 -6.05
N ASN A 133 -17.61 -7.79 -6.45
CA ASN A 133 -18.87 -7.77 -7.20
C ASN A 133 -20.03 -8.48 -6.47
N LEU A 134 -20.08 -8.38 -5.14
CA LEU A 134 -21.09 -9.02 -4.31
C LEU A 134 -22.06 -7.98 -3.75
N ARG A 135 -23.37 -8.31 -3.76
CA ARG A 135 -24.42 -7.44 -3.21
C ARG A 135 -24.43 -7.41 -1.69
N ARG A 136 -23.92 -8.46 -1.06
CA ARG A 136 -23.83 -8.63 0.39
C ARG A 136 -22.67 -9.55 0.71
N TYR A 137 -21.95 -9.21 1.75
CA TYR A 137 -20.76 -9.94 2.16
C TYR A 137 -20.47 -9.65 3.63
N ALA A 138 -20.19 -10.70 4.39
CA ALA A 138 -19.76 -10.60 5.78
C ALA A 138 -18.63 -11.59 6.01
N HIS A 139 -17.68 -11.25 6.87
CA HIS A 139 -16.65 -12.21 7.25
C HIS A 139 -17.23 -13.20 8.26
N PHE A 140 -17.12 -14.50 7.97
CA PHE A 140 -17.62 -15.60 8.79
C PHE A 140 -16.57 -16.70 9.04
N THR A 141 -15.65 -16.89 8.11
CA THR A 141 -14.78 -18.08 8.04
C THR A 141 -13.52 -18.06 8.92
N SER A 142 -13.29 -17.03 9.75
CA SER A 142 -12.07 -16.89 10.56
C SER A 142 -12.28 -16.30 11.96
N PRO A 143 -13.20 -16.84 12.80
CA PRO A 143 -13.48 -16.32 14.15
C PRO A 143 -12.29 -16.34 15.11
N ILE A 144 -11.32 -17.23 14.92
CA ILE A 144 -10.12 -17.34 15.77
C ILE A 144 -9.24 -16.08 15.71
N ARG A 145 -9.23 -15.37 14.57
CA ARG A 145 -8.32 -14.25 14.30
C ARG A 145 -9.01 -12.93 13.94
N ARG A 146 -10.34 -12.92 13.88
CA ARG A 146 -11.14 -11.74 13.53
C ARG A 146 -12.40 -11.69 14.38
N TYR A 147 -12.57 -10.59 15.10
CA TYR A 147 -13.73 -10.39 15.97
C TYR A 147 -15.04 -10.20 15.19
N ALA A 148 -14.99 -9.63 13.98
CA ALA A 148 -16.17 -9.50 13.12
C ALA A 148 -16.82 -10.86 12.81
N ASP A 149 -16.02 -11.89 12.54
CA ASP A 149 -16.51 -13.24 12.33
C ASP A 149 -17.19 -13.79 13.60
N LEU A 150 -16.68 -13.50 14.80
CA LEU A 150 -17.36 -13.87 16.05
C LEU A 150 -18.73 -13.20 16.20
N VAL A 151 -18.86 -11.92 15.83
CA VAL A 151 -20.15 -11.22 15.83
C VAL A 151 -21.15 -11.93 14.91
N VAL A 152 -20.71 -12.31 13.70
CA VAL A 152 -21.55 -13.05 12.74
C VAL A 152 -21.91 -14.45 13.25
N HIS A 153 -20.99 -15.16 13.90
CA HIS A 153 -21.25 -16.47 14.51
C HIS A 153 -22.32 -16.36 15.61
N ARG A 154 -22.19 -15.40 16.53
CA ARG A 154 -23.18 -15.13 17.58
C ARG A 154 -24.54 -14.78 17.00
N ALA A 155 -24.56 -13.96 15.94
CA ALA A 155 -25.80 -13.59 15.27
C ALA A 155 -26.48 -14.84 14.67
N LEU A 156 -25.72 -15.75 14.04
CA LEU A 156 -26.25 -17.00 13.49
C LEU A 156 -26.82 -17.93 14.57
N ILE A 157 -26.12 -18.06 15.70
CA ILE A 157 -26.60 -18.85 16.85
C ILE A 157 -27.95 -18.30 17.33
N THR A 158 -28.08 -16.99 17.53
CA THR A 158 -29.36 -16.35 17.91
C THR A 158 -30.43 -16.48 16.82
N ALA A 159 -30.04 -16.39 15.55
CA ALA A 159 -30.97 -16.46 14.42
C ALA A 159 -31.61 -17.86 14.30
N HIS A 160 -30.89 -18.90 14.70
CA HIS A 160 -31.33 -20.29 14.60
C HIS A 160 -31.72 -20.94 15.94
N GLY A 161 -31.41 -20.32 17.07
CA GLY A 161 -31.64 -20.90 18.41
C GLY A 161 -30.72 -22.08 18.69
N TRP A 162 -29.46 -22.03 18.25
CA TRP A 162 -28.50 -23.14 18.39
C TRP A 162 -27.85 -23.27 19.77
N GLY A 163 -28.19 -22.40 20.71
CA GLY A 163 -27.67 -22.42 22.08
C GLY A 163 -27.64 -21.03 22.71
N ASP A 164 -26.95 -20.93 23.85
CA ASP A 164 -26.93 -19.73 24.69
C ASP A 164 -25.80 -18.74 24.35
N ASP A 165 -24.84 -19.14 23.52
CA ASP A 165 -23.70 -18.33 23.07
C ASP A 165 -24.08 -17.33 21.94
N GLY A 166 -25.35 -16.97 21.84
CA GLY A 166 -25.87 -16.05 20.85
C GLY A 166 -25.53 -14.58 21.12
N SER A 167 -25.81 -13.72 20.14
CA SER A 167 -25.77 -12.26 20.30
C SER A 167 -26.74 -11.80 21.38
N GLN A 168 -26.26 -10.91 22.24
CA GLN A 168 -27.04 -10.25 23.29
C GLN A 168 -27.64 -8.92 22.78
N PRO A 169 -28.68 -8.36 23.42
CA PRO A 169 -29.22 -7.06 23.05
C PRO A 169 -28.17 -5.95 23.03
N GLU A 170 -27.26 -5.93 24.00
CA GLU A 170 -26.19 -4.94 24.13
C GLU A 170 -25.20 -5.00 22.95
N ASP A 171 -24.96 -6.19 22.38
CA ASP A 171 -24.13 -6.35 21.18
C ASP A 171 -24.72 -5.60 19.98
N THR A 172 -26.07 -5.51 19.93
CA THR A 172 -26.78 -4.79 18.86
C THR A 172 -26.68 -3.28 19.06
N ASP A 173 -26.86 -2.81 20.29
CA ASP A 173 -26.80 -1.39 20.63
C ASP A 173 -25.40 -0.81 20.38
N GLN A 174 -24.35 -1.60 20.63
CA GLN A 174 -22.94 -1.20 20.45
C GLN A 174 -22.36 -1.60 19.08
N MET A 175 -23.19 -2.09 18.15
CA MET A 175 -22.71 -2.68 16.91
C MET A 175 -21.96 -1.67 16.04
N GLN A 176 -22.42 -0.42 15.99
CA GLN A 176 -21.77 0.64 15.24
C GLN A 176 -20.36 0.95 15.81
N ASP A 177 -20.26 1.15 17.11
CA ASP A 177 -18.98 1.39 17.80
C ASP A 177 -18.01 0.21 17.61
N THR A 178 -18.55 -1.02 17.66
CA THR A 178 -17.80 -2.25 17.41
C THR A 178 -17.26 -2.28 15.97
N ALA A 179 -18.08 -1.91 14.98
CA ALA A 179 -17.67 -1.85 13.58
C ALA A 179 -16.51 -0.87 13.36
N GLU A 180 -16.60 0.31 13.96
CA GLU A 180 -15.55 1.34 13.90
C GLU A 180 -14.27 0.88 14.58
N TRP A 181 -14.38 0.28 15.77
CA TRP A 181 -13.23 -0.20 16.52
C TRP A 181 -12.48 -1.33 15.81
N ILE A 182 -13.20 -2.31 15.25
CA ILE A 182 -12.59 -3.38 14.45
C ILE A 182 -11.90 -2.80 13.22
N SER A 183 -12.55 -1.89 12.50
CA SER A 183 -11.99 -1.24 11.30
C SER A 183 -10.74 -0.40 11.61
N GLN A 184 -10.72 0.29 12.75
CA GLN A 184 -9.53 1.01 13.23
C GLN A 184 -8.40 0.05 13.61
N THR A 185 -8.71 -1.04 14.30
CA THR A 185 -7.72 -2.04 14.72
C THR A 185 -7.12 -2.79 13.53
N GLU A 186 -7.93 -3.10 12.52
CA GLU A 186 -7.47 -3.64 11.25
C GLU A 186 -6.46 -2.70 10.57
N ARG A 187 -6.81 -1.40 10.46
CA ARG A 187 -5.90 -0.38 9.91
C ARG A 187 -4.60 -0.29 10.69
N ARG A 188 -4.67 -0.28 12.02
CA ARG A 188 -3.48 -0.25 12.88
C ARG A 188 -2.60 -1.49 12.68
N SER A 189 -3.21 -2.68 12.57
CA SER A 189 -2.49 -3.93 12.31
C SER A 189 -1.78 -3.90 10.96
N MET A 190 -2.47 -3.44 9.91
CA MET A 190 -1.87 -3.31 8.57
C MET A 190 -0.70 -2.33 8.53
N LEU A 191 -0.80 -1.19 9.22
CA LEU A 191 0.29 -0.23 9.33
C LEU A 191 1.49 -0.83 10.07
N ALA A 192 1.26 -1.53 11.19
CA ALA A 192 2.32 -2.18 11.95
C ALA A 192 3.01 -3.30 11.15
N GLU A 193 2.25 -4.09 10.38
CA GLU A 193 2.80 -5.10 9.48
C GLU A 193 3.69 -4.47 8.40
N ARG A 194 3.20 -3.41 7.75
CA ARG A 194 3.97 -2.65 6.76
C ARG A 194 5.26 -2.08 7.35
N ASP A 195 5.19 -1.39 8.49
CA ASP A 195 6.36 -0.82 9.16
C ASP A 195 7.40 -1.91 9.51
N THR A 196 6.92 -3.10 9.89
CA THR A 196 7.78 -4.24 10.20
C THR A 196 8.47 -4.77 8.95
N VAL A 197 7.71 -4.95 7.87
CA VAL A 197 8.24 -5.33 6.54
C VAL A 197 9.30 -4.33 6.07
N ASP A 198 9.00 -3.03 6.15
CA ASP A 198 9.91 -1.96 5.72
C ASP A 198 11.22 -1.99 6.53
N ARG A 199 11.17 -2.23 7.84
CA ARG A 199 12.36 -2.40 8.69
C ARG A 199 13.19 -3.62 8.31
N TYR A 200 12.56 -4.77 8.10
CA TYR A 200 13.26 -5.98 7.68
C TYR A 200 13.90 -5.82 6.30
N LEU A 201 13.20 -5.20 5.35
CA LEU A 201 13.75 -4.90 4.03
C LEU A 201 14.92 -3.92 4.11
N ALA A 202 14.82 -2.89 4.96
CA ALA A 202 15.92 -1.95 5.19
C ALA A 202 17.14 -2.63 5.84
N ALA A 203 16.92 -3.55 6.79
CA ALA A 203 18.00 -4.36 7.37
C ALA A 203 18.68 -5.25 6.31
N PHE A 204 17.90 -5.91 5.46
CA PHE A 204 18.41 -6.75 4.38
C PHE A 204 19.22 -5.96 3.34
N LEU A 205 18.82 -4.72 3.04
CA LEU A 205 19.49 -3.86 2.08
C LEU A 205 20.68 -3.08 2.65
N ALA A 206 20.83 -3.02 3.98
CA ALA A 206 21.92 -2.28 4.62
C ALA A 206 23.32 -2.81 4.23
N GLU A 207 23.44 -4.11 3.97
CA GLU A 207 24.69 -4.72 3.49
C GLU A 207 24.98 -4.42 2.00
N ARG A 208 24.00 -3.88 1.27
CA ARG A 208 24.08 -3.59 -0.17
C ARG A 208 24.09 -2.09 -0.48
N VAL A 209 24.38 -1.25 0.52
CA VAL A 209 24.52 0.19 0.32
C VAL A 209 25.65 0.47 -0.67
N GLY A 210 25.38 1.29 -1.68
CA GLY A 210 26.25 1.59 -2.80
C GLY A 210 25.94 0.81 -4.08
N ASN A 211 25.16 -0.27 -4.00
CA ASN A 211 24.78 -1.05 -5.18
C ASN A 211 23.70 -0.34 -6.01
N GLU A 212 23.66 -0.68 -7.29
CA GLU A 212 22.67 -0.22 -8.25
C GLU A 212 21.55 -1.25 -8.37
N PHE A 213 20.31 -0.77 -8.42
CA PHE A 213 19.10 -1.56 -8.50
C PHE A 213 18.19 -1.00 -9.58
N THR A 214 17.42 -1.88 -10.19
CA THR A 214 16.28 -1.49 -11.03
C THR A 214 15.03 -1.42 -10.18
N GLY A 215 14.14 -0.52 -10.55
CA GLY A 215 12.85 -0.39 -9.93
C GLY A 215 11.94 0.51 -10.74
N ARG A 216 10.79 0.83 -10.16
CA ARG A 216 9.78 1.68 -10.79
C ARG A 216 9.31 2.75 -9.84
N VAL A 217 9.00 3.92 -10.38
CA VAL A 217 8.46 5.02 -9.60
C VAL A 217 7.10 4.61 -9.03
N SER A 218 7.06 4.28 -7.74
CA SER A 218 5.84 3.85 -7.07
C SER A 218 5.01 5.05 -6.63
N GLY A 219 5.61 6.18 -6.32
CA GLY A 219 4.87 7.37 -5.88
C GLY A 219 5.67 8.65 -6.04
N ILE A 220 4.96 9.77 -6.10
CA ILE A 220 5.56 11.11 -6.19
C ILE A 220 4.92 11.99 -5.13
N ALA A 221 5.74 12.76 -4.43
CA ALA A 221 5.32 13.74 -3.43
C ALA A 221 6.06 15.07 -3.65
N LYS A 222 5.58 16.13 -2.98
CA LYS A 222 6.19 17.47 -3.07
C LYS A 222 7.67 17.52 -2.65
N PHE A 223 8.11 16.57 -1.81
CA PHE A 223 9.45 16.54 -1.24
C PHE A 223 10.38 15.50 -1.89
N GLY A 224 9.88 14.68 -2.81
CA GLY A 224 10.66 13.63 -3.45
C GLY A 224 9.81 12.60 -4.18
N MET A 225 10.46 11.57 -4.70
CA MET A 225 9.80 10.44 -5.36
C MET A 225 10.16 9.13 -4.67
N PHE A 226 9.29 8.14 -4.81
CA PHE A 226 9.46 6.81 -4.27
C PHE A 226 9.65 5.83 -5.41
N VAL A 227 10.64 4.95 -5.29
CA VAL A 227 10.95 3.89 -6.25
C VAL A 227 10.85 2.56 -5.54
N LYS A 228 9.99 1.67 -6.06
CA LYS A 228 9.89 0.29 -5.61
C LYS A 228 10.90 -0.54 -6.38
N LEU A 229 11.81 -1.20 -5.67
CA LEU A 229 12.86 -2.03 -6.28
C LEU A 229 12.24 -3.32 -6.90
N ASP A 230 12.82 -3.86 -7.96
CA ASP A 230 12.26 -5.07 -8.58
C ASP A 230 12.53 -6.32 -7.72
N GLU A 231 13.79 -6.49 -7.29
CA GLU A 231 14.25 -7.68 -6.56
C GLU A 231 13.64 -7.81 -5.15
N SER A 232 13.88 -6.82 -4.28
CA SER A 232 13.37 -6.81 -2.90
C SER A 232 11.98 -6.18 -2.81
N GLY A 233 11.70 -5.28 -3.76
CA GLY A 233 10.80 -4.13 -3.70
C GLY A 233 10.34 -3.65 -2.36
N ALA A 234 11.36 -3.38 -1.56
CA ALA A 234 11.33 -2.23 -0.70
C ALA A 234 11.04 -0.96 -1.50
N ASP A 235 10.31 -0.03 -0.89
CA ASP A 235 10.14 1.33 -1.38
C ASP A 235 11.28 2.20 -0.87
N GLY A 236 12.06 2.78 -1.78
CA GLY A 236 13.09 3.76 -1.45
C GLY A 236 12.71 5.17 -1.87
N MET A 237 13.16 6.15 -1.08
CA MET A 237 12.86 7.56 -1.26
C MET A 237 14.03 8.28 -1.92
N ILE A 238 13.73 9.08 -2.93
CA ILE A 238 14.67 9.93 -3.65
C ILE A 238 14.29 11.38 -3.34
N PRO A 239 15.11 12.10 -2.55
CA PRO A 239 14.84 13.50 -2.24
C PRO A 239 14.84 14.36 -3.49
N LEU A 240 13.95 15.34 -3.57
CA LEU A 240 13.90 16.27 -4.72
C LEU A 240 15.23 17.01 -4.92
N SER A 241 15.96 17.27 -3.84
CA SER A 241 17.29 17.89 -3.87
C SER A 241 18.36 17.05 -4.58
N SER A 242 18.13 15.75 -4.77
CA SER A 242 19.03 14.86 -5.51
C SER A 242 18.72 14.80 -7.01
N LEU A 243 17.54 15.27 -7.44
CA LEU A 243 17.05 15.24 -8.82
C LEU A 243 17.67 16.34 -9.71
N GLY A 244 18.99 16.54 -9.62
CA GLY A 244 19.70 17.56 -10.39
C GLY A 244 19.52 18.99 -9.85
N ARG A 245 19.96 19.99 -10.63
CA ARG A 245 19.99 21.43 -10.21
C ARG A 245 18.83 22.25 -10.78
N GLU A 246 17.80 21.60 -11.32
CA GLU A 246 16.63 22.31 -11.85
C GLU A 246 15.48 22.37 -10.85
N TYR A 247 14.57 23.31 -11.08
CA TYR A 247 13.33 23.41 -10.32
C TYR A 247 12.34 22.39 -10.86
N TRP A 248 11.74 21.60 -9.96
CA TRP A 248 10.74 20.60 -10.31
C TRP A 248 9.37 21.05 -9.86
N VAL A 249 8.44 21.12 -10.80
CA VAL A 249 7.03 21.45 -10.53
C VAL A 249 6.27 20.14 -10.28
N TYR A 250 5.70 20.01 -9.08
CA TYR A 250 4.85 18.89 -8.73
C TYR A 250 3.40 19.15 -9.16
N ASN A 251 2.88 18.29 -10.02
CA ASN A 251 1.46 18.25 -10.36
C ASN A 251 0.77 17.23 -9.45
N HIS A 252 -0.16 17.70 -8.60
CA HIS A 252 -0.88 16.87 -7.65
C HIS A 252 -1.89 15.91 -8.33
N GLU A 253 -2.54 16.36 -9.40
CA GLU A 253 -3.56 15.59 -10.12
C GLU A 253 -2.90 14.50 -10.96
N ALA A 254 -1.93 14.90 -11.80
CA ALA A 254 -1.18 13.97 -12.66
C ALA A 254 -0.14 13.13 -11.90
N LYS A 255 0.11 13.44 -10.61
CA LYS A 255 1.14 12.83 -9.77
C LYS A 255 2.48 12.73 -10.49
N SER A 256 2.89 13.83 -11.11
CA SER A 256 4.10 13.92 -11.92
C SER A 256 5.00 15.05 -11.45
N LEU A 257 6.30 14.93 -11.73
CA LEU A 257 7.28 16.00 -11.59
C LEU A 257 7.70 16.46 -12.98
N THR A 258 7.57 17.75 -13.24
CA THR A 258 8.02 18.36 -14.49
C THR A 258 9.20 19.29 -14.23
N GLY A 259 10.33 19.04 -14.88
CA GLY A 259 11.52 19.89 -14.79
C GLY A 259 11.31 21.19 -15.56
N ASP A 260 11.49 22.33 -14.91
CA ASP A 260 11.26 23.67 -15.47
C ASP A 260 12.21 23.99 -16.63
N ARG A 261 13.45 23.49 -16.58
CA ARG A 261 14.47 23.74 -17.63
C ARG A 261 14.51 22.64 -18.67
N SER A 262 14.49 21.39 -18.23
CA SER A 262 14.64 20.24 -19.12
C SER A 262 13.34 19.83 -19.81
N GLY A 263 12.19 20.31 -19.30
CA GLY A 263 10.87 19.85 -19.71
C GLY A 263 10.62 18.36 -19.43
N ARG A 264 11.51 17.68 -18.68
CA ARG A 264 11.38 16.25 -18.40
C ARG A 264 10.21 16.02 -17.47
N VAL A 265 9.35 15.07 -17.82
CA VAL A 265 8.24 14.63 -16.98
C VAL A 265 8.59 13.27 -16.39
N ILE A 266 8.56 13.18 -15.07
CA ILE A 266 8.66 11.93 -14.32
C ILE A 266 7.26 11.62 -13.79
N SER A 267 6.71 10.48 -14.19
CA SER A 267 5.41 9.99 -13.73
C SER A 267 5.56 8.66 -12.99
N VAL A 268 4.50 8.29 -12.26
CA VAL A 268 4.41 6.98 -11.62
C VAL A 268 4.43 5.87 -12.68
N GLY A 269 5.12 4.78 -12.39
CA GLY A 269 5.23 3.59 -13.24
C GLY A 269 6.43 3.60 -14.19
N MET A 270 7.13 4.73 -14.33
CA MET A 270 8.37 4.78 -15.11
C MET A 270 9.45 3.88 -14.49
N LEU A 271 10.18 3.17 -15.36
CA LEU A 271 11.38 2.43 -14.99
C LEU A 271 12.47 3.40 -14.53
N ALA A 272 13.16 3.05 -13.45
CA ALA A 272 14.24 3.82 -12.89
C ALA A 272 15.39 2.90 -12.48
N THR A 273 16.62 3.33 -12.78
CA THR A 273 17.83 2.74 -12.20
C THR A 273 18.31 3.64 -11.08
N VAL A 274 18.48 3.07 -9.91
CA VAL A 274 18.73 3.80 -8.66
C VAL A 274 19.92 3.18 -7.93
N ARG A 275 20.71 4.02 -7.25
CA ARG A 275 21.75 3.57 -6.33
C ARG A 275 21.25 3.68 -4.90
N LEU A 276 21.48 2.66 -4.09
CA LEU A 276 21.18 2.75 -2.66
C LEU A 276 22.22 3.62 -1.96
N ALA A 277 21.81 4.80 -1.48
CA ALA A 277 22.69 5.76 -0.83
C ALA A 277 22.78 5.54 0.69
N GLU A 278 21.65 5.26 1.33
CA GLU A 278 21.58 5.00 2.78
C GLU A 278 20.42 4.05 3.08
N ALA A 279 20.62 3.18 4.07
CA ALA A 279 19.58 2.33 4.63
C ALA A 279 19.55 2.51 6.15
N ALA A 280 18.36 2.74 6.70
CA ALA A 280 18.13 2.96 8.11
C ALA A 280 17.22 1.85 8.68
N PRO A 281 17.78 0.73 9.15
CA PRO A 281 17.01 -0.45 9.59
C PRO A 281 16.00 -0.16 10.72
N LEU A 282 16.35 0.78 11.63
CA LEU A 282 15.49 1.13 12.76
C LEU A 282 14.22 1.87 12.33
N THR A 283 14.30 2.70 11.30
CA THR A 283 13.17 3.49 10.79
C THR A 283 12.48 2.84 9.59
N GLY A 284 13.11 1.84 8.96
CA GLY A 284 12.65 1.26 7.69
C GLY A 284 12.89 2.16 6.48
N GLY A 285 13.65 3.25 6.67
CA GLY A 285 13.91 4.21 5.61
C GLY A 285 15.03 3.78 4.67
N LEU A 286 14.79 3.91 3.37
CA LEU A 286 15.79 3.74 2.31
C LEU A 286 15.94 5.04 1.53
N LEU A 287 17.15 5.56 1.43
CA LEU A 287 17.47 6.70 0.58
C LEU A 287 18.16 6.21 -0.68
N LEU A 288 17.61 6.63 -1.81
CA LEU A 288 18.08 6.28 -3.13
C LEU A 288 18.61 7.51 -3.86
N GLU A 289 19.57 7.29 -4.76
CA GLU A 289 20.06 8.27 -5.73
C GLU A 289 19.58 7.85 -7.12
N LEU A 290 18.92 8.74 -7.85
CA LEU A 290 18.45 8.46 -9.21
C LEU A 290 19.61 8.52 -10.20
N LEU A 291 19.84 7.44 -10.94
CA LEU A 291 20.85 7.39 -12.01
C LEU A 291 20.22 7.54 -13.39
N ASP A 292 19.12 6.83 -13.62
CA ASP A 292 18.39 6.80 -14.89
C ASP A 292 16.88 6.73 -14.62
N VAL A 293 16.09 7.41 -15.44
CA VAL A 293 14.63 7.27 -15.46
C VAL A 293 14.13 7.27 -16.90
N GLY A 294 13.34 6.25 -17.25
CA GLY A 294 12.81 6.09 -18.61
C GLY A 294 13.88 6.04 -19.70
N GLY A 295 15.06 5.46 -19.41
CA GLY A 295 16.17 5.33 -20.36
C GLY A 295 16.95 6.63 -20.61
N LYS A 296 16.76 7.65 -19.76
CA LYS A 296 17.50 8.92 -19.81
C LYS A 296 18.34 9.11 -18.55
N LEU A 297 19.66 9.20 -18.75
CA LEU A 297 20.61 9.49 -17.69
C LEU A 297 20.30 10.82 -17.01
N MET A 298 20.37 10.80 -15.68
CA MET A 298 20.24 11.99 -14.87
C MET A 298 21.58 12.71 -14.76
N PRO A 299 21.60 14.05 -14.81
CA PRO A 299 22.81 14.81 -14.57
C PRO A 299 23.26 14.57 -13.12
N LYS A 300 24.52 14.13 -12.94
CA LYS A 300 25.09 13.86 -11.62
C LYS A 300 24.89 15.08 -10.70
N SER A 301 24.14 14.89 -9.63
CA SER A 301 24.09 15.88 -8.56
C SER A 301 25.42 15.80 -7.81
N ASP A 302 26.16 16.91 -7.76
CA ASP A 302 27.44 16.98 -7.05
C ASP A 302 27.17 17.10 -5.54
N CYS A 303 26.52 16.11 -4.94
CA CYS A 303 26.23 16.08 -3.49
C CYS A 303 27.38 15.45 -2.67
N GLY A 304 28.55 15.25 -3.29
CA GLY A 304 29.71 14.57 -2.72
C GLY A 304 30.82 15.45 -2.13
N LYS A 305 30.57 16.72 -1.80
CA LYS A 305 31.56 17.58 -1.11
C LYS A 305 30.97 18.36 0.07
N ARG A 306 30.48 17.66 1.09
CA ARG A 306 30.48 18.24 2.44
C ARG A 306 31.93 18.28 2.94
N SER A 307 32.52 19.46 2.78
CA SER A 307 33.67 20.01 3.50
C SER A 307 33.91 19.28 4.84
N LYS A 308 35.06 18.61 4.95
CA LYS A 308 35.67 18.28 6.25
C LYS A 308 35.89 19.59 7.00
N ILE A 309 34.95 19.96 7.86
CA ILE A 309 35.18 21.01 8.86
C ILE A 309 36.28 20.50 9.77
N LYS A 310 37.51 20.97 9.56
CA LYS A 310 38.62 20.81 10.50
C LYS A 310 38.17 21.46 11.82
N HIS A 311 37.90 20.63 12.83
CA HIS A 311 37.87 21.08 14.21
C HIS A 311 39.23 21.70 14.56
N LYS A 312 39.34 23.03 14.48
CA LYS A 312 40.39 23.77 15.19
C LYS A 312 40.04 23.73 16.66
N GLY A 313 40.73 22.86 17.41
CA GLY A 313 40.68 22.80 18.86
C GLY A 313 40.99 24.18 19.45
N ARG A 314 40.00 24.78 20.11
CA ARG A 314 40.20 25.92 20.99
C ARG A 314 40.74 25.39 22.31
N SER A 315 42.02 25.67 22.56
CA SER A 315 42.69 25.47 23.85
C SER A 315 41.97 26.26 24.95
N VAL A 316 41.51 25.54 25.97
CA VAL A 316 40.91 26.10 27.19
C VAL A 316 41.99 26.81 28.00
N VAL A 317 41.88 28.13 28.12
CA VAL A 317 42.70 28.95 29.03
C VAL A 317 42.20 28.73 30.45
N LYS A 318 43.02 28.07 31.28
CA LYS A 318 42.79 27.92 32.73
C LYS A 318 42.96 29.28 33.42
N GLY A 319 41.85 29.85 33.89
CA GLY A 319 41.83 31.01 34.77
C GLY A 319 42.38 30.68 36.17
N ARG A 320 43.45 31.38 36.56
CA ARG A 320 44.07 31.35 37.89
C ARG A 320 43.19 32.12 38.88
N ARG A 321 42.52 31.44 39.81
CA ARG A 321 41.88 32.06 40.99
C ARG A 321 42.95 32.46 42.00
N ARG A 322 43.09 33.77 42.23
CA ARG A 322 43.80 34.37 43.37
C ARG A 322 42.90 34.29 44.62
N ARG A 323 43.39 33.65 45.68
CA ARG A 323 42.88 33.78 47.06
C ARG A 323 43.54 35.01 47.70
N LYS A 324 42.73 35.92 48.23
CA LYS A 324 43.04 36.88 49.30
C LYS A 324 41.85 36.82 50.26
N GLY A 325 42.13 36.69 51.55
CA GLY A 325 41.15 36.44 52.62
C GLY A 325 41.46 35.12 53.28
#